data_AF-A0A6C0DPF0-F1
#
_entry.id   AF-A0A6C0DPF0-F1
#
_cell.length_a   1.000
_cell.length_b   1.000
_cell.length_c   1.000
_cell.angle_alpha   90.00
_cell.angle_beta   90.00
_cell.angle_gamma   90.00
#
_symmetry.space_group_name_H-M   'P 1'
#
loop_
_entity.id
_entity.type
_entity.pdbx_description
1 polymer ?
#
loop_
_entity_poly.entity_id
_entity_poly.type
_entity_poly.pdbx_seq_one_letter_code
_entity_poly.pdbx_strand_id
1 'polypeptide(L)'
;MTRNLYKILEVDENASIDDIKKSYKKLALIHHPDKNKDKPDAEAKFKEISNAYSILSNPETKEKYDHLGDERFNNDSGGGPDMPNMDDLFQHLFGGRRANPFGNPFGNPFEQHDNSNQCGHVMKSYNITLEDIYNGINKNIKINIKKYCKKCNTTCSKCNGLGVVQQFMQMGPMTQIIQTNCHNCEGSGIANKRNSKCDECKGNGVYEVENIVNLIMPKGFDTNHTVFNGYGEQPKNNKQKPGNLILQFTLCDHKLFIKNGNDLIYKYTLTLTESIVGKSIVIEYFDEQIKINTNQFGIINPSKQYIIKNRGLPIANTNKKGNMIIEFSITYPKLNNESIPELTEMLNKSFVY
;
A
#
# COMPACT_ATOMS: atom_id res chain seq x y z
N MET A 1 -9.34 15.55 -46.26
CA MET A 1 -7.98 15.89 -45.78
C MET A 1 -7.45 14.67 -45.08
N THR A 2 -6.38 14.10 -45.62
CA THR A 2 -5.66 12.93 -45.06
C THR A 2 -5.18 13.26 -43.64
N ARG A 3 -5.66 12.51 -42.64
CA ARG A 3 -5.33 12.67 -41.22
C ARG A 3 -4.06 11.88 -40.90
N ASN A 4 -2.95 12.35 -41.45
CA ASN A 4 -1.64 11.72 -41.21
C ASN A 4 -1.36 11.65 -39.69
N LEU A 5 -1.30 10.43 -39.14
CA LEU A 5 -1.19 10.19 -37.70
C LEU A 5 0.14 10.73 -37.12
N TYR A 6 1.21 10.77 -37.93
CA TYR A 6 2.48 11.36 -37.53
C TYR A 6 2.36 12.88 -37.31
N LYS A 7 1.57 13.55 -38.15
CA LYS A 7 1.29 14.99 -37.99
C LYS A 7 0.47 15.28 -36.74
N ILE A 8 -0.47 14.39 -36.37
CA ILE A 8 -1.26 14.53 -35.13
C ILE A 8 -0.38 14.40 -33.89
N LEU A 9 0.63 13.53 -33.94
CA LEU A 9 1.62 13.37 -32.87
C LEU A 9 2.81 14.33 -32.98
N GLU A 10 2.80 15.27 -33.92
CA GLU A 10 3.90 16.23 -34.14
C GLU A 10 5.28 15.55 -34.28
N VAL A 11 5.35 14.40 -34.96
CA VAL A 11 6.59 13.64 -35.20
C VAL A 11 6.83 13.40 -36.69
N ASP A 12 8.08 13.10 -37.04
CA ASP A 12 8.46 12.70 -38.41
C ASP A 12 7.90 11.29 -38.74
N GLU A 13 7.65 11.00 -40.01
CA GLU A 13 7.19 9.67 -40.47
C GLU A 13 8.22 8.57 -40.15
N ASN A 14 9.51 8.91 -40.07
CA ASN A 14 10.58 8.00 -39.68
C ASN A 14 10.84 7.95 -38.16
N ALA A 15 9.97 8.55 -37.33
CA ALA A 15 10.18 8.63 -35.89
C ALA A 15 10.23 7.23 -35.23
N SER A 16 11.15 7.06 -34.28
CA SER A 16 11.22 5.84 -33.49
C SER A 16 10.00 5.71 -32.56
N ILE A 17 9.69 4.49 -32.12
CA ILE A 17 8.60 4.25 -31.15
C ILE A 17 8.81 5.05 -29.86
N ASP A 18 10.07 5.24 -29.45
CA ASP A 18 10.41 6.05 -28.29
C ASP A 18 10.11 7.53 -28.50
N ASP A 19 10.30 8.06 -29.70
CA ASP A 19 9.98 9.45 -30.03
C ASP A 19 8.47 9.68 -30.13
N ILE A 20 7.74 8.72 -30.70
CA ILE A 20 6.27 8.68 -30.71
C ILE A 20 5.72 8.70 -29.27
N LYS A 21 6.30 7.89 -28.37
CA LYS A 21 5.92 7.82 -26.95
C LYS A 21 6.26 9.10 -26.18
N LYS A 22 7.40 9.72 -26.46
CA LYS A 22 7.76 11.01 -25.86
C LYS A 22 6.81 12.11 -26.30
N SER A 23 6.48 12.16 -27.60
CA SER A 23 5.57 13.18 -28.13
C SER A 23 4.15 13.02 -27.60
N TYR A 24 3.64 11.78 -27.54
CA TYR A 24 2.34 11.50 -26.92
C TYR A 24 2.28 11.99 -25.47
N LYS A 25 3.29 11.71 -24.64
CA LYS A 25 3.33 12.19 -23.25
C LYS A 25 3.29 13.71 -23.16
N LYS A 26 4.03 14.41 -24.04
CA LYS A 26 4.05 15.87 -24.10
C LYS A 26 2.67 16.43 -24.48
N LEU A 27 2.07 15.92 -25.55
CA LEU A 27 0.79 16.39 -26.07
C LEU A 27 -0.38 16.01 -25.15
N ALA A 28 -0.37 14.83 -24.54
CA ALA A 28 -1.36 14.39 -23.56
C ALA A 28 -1.36 15.26 -22.30
N LEU A 29 -0.20 15.74 -21.85
CA LEU A 29 -0.09 16.68 -20.73
C LEU A 29 -0.60 18.08 -21.09
N ILE A 30 -0.37 18.54 -22.32
CA ILE A 30 -0.80 19.85 -22.81
C ILE A 30 -2.32 19.87 -23.02
N HIS A 31 -2.88 18.80 -23.57
CA HIS A 31 -4.31 18.68 -23.92
C HIS A 31 -5.12 17.89 -22.88
N HIS A 32 -4.58 17.63 -21.69
CA HIS A 32 -5.29 16.88 -20.67
C HIS A 32 -6.62 17.56 -20.30
N PRO A 33 -7.75 16.84 -20.25
CA PRO A 33 -9.07 17.43 -19.97
C PRO A 33 -9.14 18.09 -18.60
N ASP A 34 -8.41 17.58 -17.61
CA ASP A 34 -8.38 18.15 -16.25
C ASP A 34 -7.68 19.54 -16.18
N LYS A 35 -6.72 19.81 -17.09
CA LYS A 35 -6.03 21.11 -17.18
C LYS A 35 -6.69 22.10 -18.14
N ASN A 36 -7.62 21.63 -18.97
CA ASN A 36 -8.27 22.41 -20.03
C ASN A 36 -9.80 22.26 -19.97
N LYS A 37 -10.38 22.36 -18.77
CA LYS A 37 -11.82 22.14 -18.52
C LYS A 37 -12.74 23.11 -19.29
N ASP A 38 -12.23 24.28 -19.67
CA ASP A 38 -13.01 25.35 -20.31
C ASP A 38 -12.81 25.43 -21.84
N LYS A 39 -12.04 24.50 -22.44
CA LYS A 39 -11.76 24.49 -23.89
C LYS A 39 -12.36 23.25 -24.56
N PRO A 40 -13.49 23.36 -25.28
CA PRO A 40 -14.12 22.21 -25.93
C PRO A 40 -13.20 21.54 -26.98
N ASP A 41 -12.33 22.33 -27.62
CA ASP A 41 -11.37 21.82 -28.62
C ASP A 41 -10.25 20.96 -28.01
N ALA A 42 -9.96 21.09 -26.71
CA ALA A 42 -8.89 20.33 -26.06
C ALA A 42 -9.26 18.85 -25.94
N GLU A 43 -10.54 18.54 -25.71
CA GLU A 43 -11.04 17.17 -25.65
C GLU A 43 -10.99 16.49 -27.02
N ALA A 44 -11.40 17.20 -28.08
CA ALA A 44 -11.32 16.69 -29.45
C ALA A 44 -9.87 16.40 -29.86
N LYS A 45 -8.94 17.31 -29.56
CA LYS A 45 -7.50 17.11 -29.82
C LYS A 45 -6.92 15.96 -29.00
N PHE A 46 -7.30 15.83 -27.73
CA PHE A 46 -6.85 14.73 -26.89
C PHE A 46 -7.30 13.37 -27.42
N LYS A 47 -8.53 13.28 -27.96
CA LYS A 47 -9.05 12.08 -28.63
C LYS A 47 -8.24 11.75 -29.88
N GLU A 48 -7.95 12.75 -30.73
CA GLU A 48 -7.13 12.55 -31.94
C GLU A 48 -5.71 12.09 -31.61
N ILE A 49 -5.06 12.72 -30.63
CA ILE A 49 -3.71 12.35 -30.14
C ILE A 49 -3.68 10.93 -29.60
N SER A 50 -4.71 10.54 -28.83
CA SER A 50 -4.80 9.19 -28.25
C SER A 50 -5.02 8.12 -29.33
N ASN A 51 -5.83 8.42 -30.34
CA ASN A 51 -6.06 7.53 -31.48
C ASN A 51 -4.76 7.32 -32.27
N ALA A 52 -4.07 8.41 -32.64
CA ALA A 52 -2.81 8.33 -33.38
C ALA A 52 -1.74 7.52 -32.61
N TYR A 53 -1.65 7.69 -31.30
CA TYR A 53 -0.73 6.92 -30.48
C TYR A 53 -1.10 5.43 -30.41
N SER A 54 -2.39 5.09 -30.37
CA SER A 54 -2.82 3.68 -30.34
C SER A 54 -2.45 2.90 -31.61
N ILE A 55 -2.28 3.58 -32.75
CA ILE A 55 -1.88 2.95 -34.00
C ILE A 55 -0.35 2.94 -34.15
N LEU A 56 0.32 4.06 -33.83
CA LEU A 56 1.76 4.21 -34.09
C LEU A 56 2.68 3.69 -32.97
N SER A 57 2.15 3.35 -31.79
CA SER A 57 2.97 2.91 -30.64
C SER A 57 3.41 1.45 -30.68
N ASN A 58 2.76 0.60 -31.48
CA ASN A 58 3.14 -0.79 -31.66
C ASN A 58 3.82 -0.98 -33.04
N PRO A 59 4.99 -1.65 -33.11
CA PRO A 59 5.72 -1.84 -34.36
C PRO A 59 4.88 -2.48 -35.48
N GLU A 60 4.06 -3.47 -35.16
CA GLU A 60 3.26 -4.22 -36.14
C GLU A 60 2.10 -3.39 -36.70
N THR A 61 1.44 -2.59 -35.86
CA THR A 61 0.34 -1.71 -36.30
C THR A 61 0.87 -0.47 -37.01
N LYS A 62 2.04 0.03 -36.59
CA LYS A 62 2.77 1.10 -37.27
C LYS A 62 3.18 0.66 -38.69
N GLU A 63 3.79 -0.51 -38.82
CA GLU A 63 4.18 -1.07 -40.12
C GLU A 63 2.97 -1.28 -41.05
N LYS A 64 1.85 -1.78 -40.51
CA LYS A 64 0.59 -1.88 -41.26
C LYS A 64 0.08 -0.51 -41.71
N TYR A 65 0.11 0.50 -40.83
CA TYR A 65 -0.27 1.86 -41.19
C TYR A 65 0.63 2.45 -42.28
N ASP A 66 1.94 2.24 -42.17
CA ASP A 66 2.96 2.72 -43.11
C ASP A 66 2.80 2.07 -44.50
N HIS A 67 2.36 0.79 -44.55
CA HIS A 67 2.11 0.08 -45.80
C HIS A 67 0.74 0.38 -46.45
N LEU A 68 -0.32 0.53 -45.65
CA LEU A 68 -1.69 0.67 -46.17
C LEU A 68 -2.10 2.12 -46.42
N GLY A 69 -1.52 3.07 -45.69
CA GLY A 69 -1.94 4.47 -45.70
C GLY A 69 -3.30 4.70 -45.06
N ASP A 70 -3.56 5.98 -44.76
CA ASP A 70 -4.65 6.46 -43.92
C ASP A 70 -6.07 6.10 -44.43
N GLU A 71 -6.25 5.99 -45.74
CA GLU A 71 -7.55 5.70 -46.37
C GLU A 71 -7.92 4.21 -46.40
N ARG A 72 -6.94 3.31 -46.31
CA ARG A 72 -7.18 1.86 -46.31
C ARG A 72 -7.20 1.25 -44.92
N PHE A 73 -6.43 1.80 -43.97
CA PHE A 73 -6.46 1.32 -42.59
C PHE A 73 -7.85 1.49 -41.94
N ASN A 74 -8.56 2.57 -42.28
CA ASN A 74 -9.94 2.78 -41.83
C ASN A 74 -10.99 1.96 -42.60
N ASN A 75 -10.75 1.62 -43.87
CA ASN A 75 -11.72 0.89 -44.70
C ASN A 75 -11.59 -0.64 -44.64
N ASP A 76 -10.44 -1.19 -44.24
CA ASP A 76 -10.25 -2.64 -44.04
C ASP A 76 -10.80 -3.14 -42.68
N SER A 77 -11.47 -2.25 -41.94
CA SER A 77 -12.29 -2.58 -40.75
C SER A 77 -13.71 -3.06 -41.12
N GLY A 78 -14.00 -3.27 -42.40
CA GLY A 78 -15.31 -3.70 -42.89
C GLY A 78 -15.30 -5.12 -43.47
N GLY A 79 -15.62 -6.13 -42.65
CA GLY A 79 -16.05 -7.45 -43.15
C GLY A 79 -15.47 -8.69 -42.45
N GLY A 80 -15.75 -8.87 -41.16
CA GLY A 80 -15.50 -10.13 -40.44
C GLY A 80 -16.38 -10.24 -39.19
N PRO A 81 -17.04 -11.38 -38.89
CA PRO A 81 -18.07 -11.49 -37.84
C PRO A 81 -17.61 -11.30 -36.37
N ASP A 82 -16.35 -10.95 -36.10
CA ASP A 82 -15.75 -11.00 -34.76
C ASP A 82 -14.89 -9.77 -34.41
N MET A 83 -15.14 -8.59 -35.02
CA MET A 83 -14.47 -7.34 -34.61
C MET A 83 -15.48 -6.25 -34.24
N PRO A 84 -15.51 -5.78 -32.98
CA PRO A 84 -16.42 -4.72 -32.56
C PRO A 84 -16.06 -3.38 -33.22
N ASN A 85 -17.11 -2.61 -33.53
CA ASN A 85 -17.05 -1.30 -34.16
C ASN A 85 -16.18 -0.32 -33.33
N MET A 86 -15.45 0.60 -33.96
CA MET A 86 -14.49 1.48 -33.27
C MET A 86 -15.14 2.39 -32.20
N ASP A 87 -16.39 2.79 -32.41
CA ASP A 87 -17.18 3.51 -31.39
C ASP A 87 -17.55 2.61 -30.19
N ASP A 88 -17.68 1.31 -30.43
CA ASP A 88 -18.03 0.31 -29.42
C ASP A 88 -16.79 -0.08 -28.59
N LEU A 89 -15.60 -0.12 -29.21
CA LEU A 89 -14.31 -0.27 -28.52
C LEU A 89 -14.01 0.94 -27.63
N PHE A 90 -14.32 2.15 -28.10
CA PHE A 90 -14.19 3.38 -27.30
C PHE A 90 -15.23 3.46 -26.17
N GLN A 91 -16.48 3.03 -26.40
CA GLN A 91 -17.48 2.90 -25.33
C GLN A 91 -17.11 1.79 -24.33
N HIS A 92 -16.42 0.74 -24.75
CA HIS A 92 -15.90 -0.28 -23.82
C HIS A 92 -14.68 0.21 -23.03
N LEU A 93 -13.86 1.07 -23.61
CA LEU A 93 -12.65 1.62 -22.98
C LEU A 93 -12.95 2.86 -22.09
N PHE A 94 -13.98 3.65 -22.40
CA PHE A 94 -14.31 4.91 -21.72
C PHE A 94 -15.76 5.03 -21.21
N GLY A 95 -16.69 4.18 -21.65
CA GLY A 95 -18.14 4.36 -21.49
C GLY A 95 -18.84 3.51 -20.43
N GLY A 96 -18.12 2.77 -19.58
CA GLY A 96 -18.79 1.93 -18.59
C GLY A 96 -17.90 1.48 -17.43
N ARG A 97 -18.17 2.06 -16.24
CA ARG A 97 -17.62 1.77 -14.89
C ARG A 97 -16.40 2.59 -14.49
N ARG A 98 -16.70 3.77 -13.94
CA ARG A 98 -16.01 4.49 -12.85
C ARG A 98 -14.47 4.36 -12.82
N ALA A 99 -13.84 5.37 -13.40
CA ALA A 99 -12.61 6.03 -12.94
C ALA A 99 -11.41 5.13 -12.57
N ASN A 100 -10.58 4.83 -13.57
CA ASN A 100 -9.13 4.66 -13.36
C ASN A 100 -8.36 5.02 -14.66
N PRO A 101 -7.80 6.24 -14.78
CA PRO A 101 -7.18 6.74 -16.03
C PRO A 101 -5.73 6.25 -16.28
N PHE A 102 -5.30 5.15 -15.65
CA PHE A 102 -3.97 4.53 -15.82
C PHE A 102 -4.02 3.03 -16.17
N GLY A 103 -5.17 2.52 -16.60
CA GLY A 103 -5.29 1.15 -17.12
C GLY A 103 -4.83 1.08 -18.57
N ASN A 104 -3.73 0.38 -18.82
CA ASN A 104 -3.17 0.08 -20.15
C ASN A 104 -4.25 -0.36 -21.17
N PRO A 105 -4.40 0.33 -22.32
CA PRO A 105 -5.25 -0.11 -23.43
C PRO A 105 -4.69 -1.28 -24.27
N PHE A 106 -3.49 -1.77 -23.96
CA PHE A 106 -2.74 -2.77 -24.74
C PHE A 106 -2.56 -4.11 -24.00
N GLY A 107 -3.62 -4.60 -23.35
CA GLY A 107 -3.64 -6.00 -22.90
C GLY A 107 -4.15 -6.88 -24.04
N ASN A 108 -3.32 -7.76 -24.56
CA ASN A 108 -3.68 -8.79 -25.54
C ASN A 108 -5.02 -9.47 -25.18
N PRO A 109 -5.99 -9.62 -26.11
CA PRO A 109 -7.21 -10.42 -25.88
C PRO A 109 -6.95 -11.91 -25.63
N PHE A 110 -5.72 -12.37 -25.84
CA PHE A 110 -5.27 -13.75 -25.65
C PHE A 110 -4.21 -13.95 -24.56
N GLU A 111 -3.88 -12.92 -23.79
CA GLU A 111 -3.32 -13.16 -22.46
C GLU A 111 -4.49 -13.27 -21.50
N GLN A 112 -5.01 -14.49 -21.36
CA GLN A 112 -5.40 -14.92 -20.02
C GLN A 112 -4.19 -14.61 -19.14
N HIS A 113 -4.26 -13.47 -18.45
CA HIS A 113 -3.56 -13.31 -17.19
C HIS A 113 -3.85 -14.62 -16.47
N ASP A 114 -2.82 -15.45 -16.34
CA ASP A 114 -2.79 -16.63 -15.50
C ASP A 114 -3.14 -16.08 -14.13
N ASN A 115 -4.45 -16.04 -13.85
CA ASN A 115 -5.04 -15.35 -12.73
C ASN A 115 -4.73 -16.26 -11.57
N SER A 116 -3.49 -16.04 -11.12
CA SER A 116 -2.78 -16.62 -10.02
C SER A 116 -3.39 -17.94 -9.59
N ASN A 117 -2.75 -19.03 -9.98
CA ASN A 117 -2.81 -20.27 -9.20
C ASN A 117 -2.38 -20.03 -7.72
N GLN A 118 -2.20 -18.80 -7.23
CA GLN A 118 -1.81 -18.46 -5.88
C GLN A 118 -3.03 -18.27 -4.98
N CYS A 119 -3.00 -18.89 -3.80
CA CYS A 119 -4.01 -18.71 -2.77
C CYS A 119 -3.98 -17.32 -2.13
N GLY A 120 -5.02 -16.99 -1.35
CA GLY A 120 -5.16 -15.70 -0.70
C GLY A 120 -4.00 -15.36 0.24
N HIS A 121 -3.61 -14.08 0.26
CA HIS A 121 -2.68 -13.56 1.24
C HIS A 121 -3.37 -13.41 2.61
N VAL A 122 -2.63 -13.66 3.68
CA VAL A 122 -3.11 -13.50 5.06
C VAL A 122 -2.42 -12.29 5.67
N MET A 123 -3.19 -11.38 6.28
CA MET A 123 -2.64 -10.25 7.01
C MET A 123 -2.74 -10.51 8.51
N LYS A 124 -1.67 -10.27 9.26
CA LYS A 124 -1.67 -10.32 10.74
C LYS A 124 -0.99 -9.08 11.30
N SER A 125 -1.58 -8.50 12.33
CA SER A 125 -0.94 -7.40 13.06
C SER A 125 0.14 -7.93 14.01
N TYR A 126 1.29 -7.29 14.01
CA TYR A 126 2.39 -7.55 14.94
C TYR A 126 2.71 -6.27 15.69
N ASN A 127 2.59 -6.32 17.01
CA ASN A 127 2.84 -5.18 17.87
C ASN A 127 4.35 -5.00 18.06
N ILE A 128 4.83 -3.78 17.84
CA ILE A 128 6.25 -3.39 18.02
C ILE A 128 6.34 -2.26 19.04
N THR A 129 7.48 -2.15 19.73
CA THR A 129 7.75 -1.05 20.65
C THR A 129 8.79 -0.07 20.08
N LEU A 130 9.00 1.07 20.74
CA LEU A 130 10.05 2.02 20.33
C LEU A 130 11.45 1.43 20.49
N GLU A 131 11.66 0.57 21.50
CA GLU A 131 12.90 -0.17 21.74
C GLU A 131 13.21 -1.09 20.55
N ASP A 132 12.20 -1.79 20.03
CA ASP A 132 12.34 -2.66 18.86
C ASP A 132 12.75 -1.84 17.62
N ILE A 133 12.24 -0.62 17.45
CA ILE A 133 12.66 0.29 16.36
C ILE A 133 14.08 0.80 16.60
N TYR A 134 14.42 1.15 17.84
CA TYR A 134 15.74 1.67 18.23
C TYR A 134 16.86 0.64 18.04
N ASN A 135 16.64 -0.59 18.51
CA ASN A 135 17.63 -1.66 18.48
C ASN A 135 17.56 -2.54 17.22
N GLY A 136 16.45 -2.47 16.47
CA GLY A 136 16.14 -3.41 15.40
C GLY A 136 15.58 -4.72 15.95
N ILE A 137 15.00 -5.52 15.08
CA ILE A 137 14.37 -6.80 15.45
C ILE A 137 15.19 -7.93 14.85
N ASN A 138 15.55 -8.92 15.67
CA ASN A 138 16.05 -10.21 15.22
C ASN A 138 15.41 -11.27 16.11
N LYS A 139 14.20 -11.73 15.73
CA LYS A 139 13.36 -12.62 16.54
C LYS A 139 12.79 -13.74 15.68
N ASN A 140 12.82 -14.95 16.21
CA ASN A 140 12.12 -16.09 15.62
C ASN A 140 10.64 -16.06 16.01
N ILE A 141 9.76 -15.98 15.01
CA ILE A 141 8.30 -15.95 15.18
C ILE A 141 7.73 -17.32 14.80
N LYS A 142 6.89 -17.85 15.68
CA LYS A 142 6.11 -19.06 15.43
C LYS A 142 4.82 -18.71 14.70
N ILE A 143 4.60 -19.33 13.55
CA ILE A 143 3.40 -19.16 12.71
C ILE A 143 2.71 -20.51 12.59
N ASN A 144 1.46 -20.56 13.01
CA ASN A 144 0.58 -21.71 12.76
C ASN A 144 -0.09 -21.55 11.39
N ILE A 145 0.11 -22.52 10.52
CA ILE A 145 -0.44 -22.57 9.16
C ILE A 145 -1.40 -23.75 9.07
N LYS A 146 -2.60 -23.50 8.55
CA LYS A 146 -3.58 -24.55 8.21
C LYS A 146 -3.28 -25.11 6.84
N LYS A 147 -2.97 -26.41 6.74
CA LYS A 147 -2.74 -27.16 5.49
C LYS A 147 -3.87 -28.14 5.20
N TYR A 148 -4.13 -28.35 3.91
CA TYR A 148 -5.08 -29.34 3.44
C TYR A 148 -4.42 -30.72 3.32
N CYS A 149 -5.10 -31.75 3.81
CA CYS A 149 -4.58 -33.12 3.77
C CYS A 149 -4.70 -33.72 2.37
N LYS A 150 -3.57 -33.81 1.66
CA LYS A 150 -3.51 -34.36 0.30
C LYS A 150 -3.90 -35.84 0.19
N LYS A 151 -3.80 -36.59 1.30
CA LYS A 151 -4.16 -38.02 1.35
C LYS A 151 -5.67 -38.26 1.42
N CYS A 152 -6.40 -37.40 2.15
CA CYS A 152 -7.85 -37.53 2.37
C CYS A 152 -8.68 -36.70 1.41
N ASN A 153 -8.11 -35.61 0.89
CA ASN A 153 -8.77 -34.67 0.01
C ASN A 153 -8.61 -35.10 -1.44
N THR A 154 -9.73 -35.23 -2.13
CA THR A 154 -9.79 -35.50 -3.56
C THR A 154 -10.56 -34.39 -4.26
N THR A 155 -10.28 -34.14 -5.53
CA THR A 155 -11.04 -33.17 -6.31
C THR A 155 -12.51 -33.57 -6.35
N CYS A 156 -13.41 -32.64 -6.05
CA CYS A 156 -14.84 -32.92 -6.04
C CYS A 156 -15.33 -33.26 -7.45
N SER A 157 -15.87 -34.45 -7.64
CA SER A 157 -16.34 -34.94 -8.95
C SER A 157 -17.58 -34.21 -9.47
N LYS A 158 -18.37 -33.54 -8.61
CA LYS A 158 -19.58 -32.81 -9.04
C LYS A 158 -19.28 -31.42 -9.62
N CYS A 159 -18.24 -30.75 -9.16
CA CYS A 159 -17.82 -29.44 -9.66
C CYS A 159 -16.46 -29.46 -10.36
N ASN A 160 -15.86 -30.65 -10.53
CA ASN A 160 -14.52 -30.84 -11.09
C ASN A 160 -13.45 -29.93 -10.47
N GLY A 161 -13.58 -29.63 -9.18
CA GLY A 161 -12.65 -28.75 -8.46
C GLY A 161 -12.97 -27.26 -8.53
N LEU A 162 -14.00 -26.84 -9.26
CA LEU A 162 -14.38 -25.42 -9.42
C LEU A 162 -15.12 -24.86 -8.20
N GLY A 163 -15.64 -25.71 -7.32
CA GLY A 163 -16.38 -25.28 -6.13
C GLY A 163 -17.80 -24.77 -6.41
N VAL A 164 -18.12 -24.38 -7.64
CA VAL A 164 -19.45 -23.95 -8.09
C VAL A 164 -20.03 -24.91 -9.13
N VAL A 165 -21.36 -24.96 -9.21
CA VAL A 165 -22.11 -25.68 -10.24
C VAL A 165 -23.06 -24.70 -10.93
N GLN A 166 -23.26 -24.87 -12.24
CA GLN A 166 -24.22 -24.09 -12.99
C GLN A 166 -25.61 -24.71 -12.84
N GLN A 167 -26.58 -23.90 -12.43
CA GLN A 167 -27.98 -24.29 -12.31
C GLN A 167 -28.81 -23.45 -13.28
N PHE A 168 -29.56 -24.13 -14.14
CA PHE A 168 -30.52 -23.50 -15.03
C PHE A 168 -31.79 -23.22 -14.24
N MET A 169 -32.19 -21.95 -14.14
CA MET A 169 -33.50 -21.56 -13.61
C MET A 169 -34.35 -21.01 -14.74
N GLN A 170 -35.49 -21.65 -14.97
CA GLN A 170 -36.46 -21.20 -15.97
C GLN A 170 -37.45 -20.25 -15.31
N MET A 171 -37.34 -18.97 -15.62
CA MET A 171 -38.24 -17.91 -15.18
C MET A 171 -39.22 -17.63 -16.32
N GLY A 172 -40.22 -18.51 -16.48
CA GLY A 172 -41.17 -18.42 -17.58
C GLY A 172 -40.52 -18.66 -18.96
N PRO A 173 -40.71 -17.77 -19.96
CA PRO A 173 -40.16 -17.96 -21.30
C PRO A 173 -38.64 -17.72 -21.41
N MET A 174 -37.98 -17.24 -20.34
CA MET A 174 -36.52 -17.05 -20.31
C MET A 174 -35.84 -18.05 -19.38
N THR A 175 -34.74 -18.63 -19.84
CA THR A 175 -33.84 -19.46 -19.02
C THR A 175 -32.62 -18.65 -18.62
N GLN A 176 -32.33 -18.61 -17.32
CA GLN A 176 -31.16 -17.94 -16.77
C GLN A 176 -30.22 -18.98 -16.14
N ILE A 177 -28.93 -18.87 -16.45
CA ILE A 177 -27.88 -19.69 -15.84
C ILE A 177 -27.38 -18.95 -14.61
N ILE A 178 -27.59 -19.52 -13.43
CA ILE A 178 -27.02 -19.02 -12.18
C ILE A 178 -25.89 -19.95 -11.71
N GLN A 179 -24.87 -19.37 -11.08
CA GLN A 179 -23.82 -20.14 -10.43
C GLN A 179 -24.16 -20.29 -8.95
N THR A 180 -24.29 -21.52 -8.49
CA THR A 180 -24.50 -21.84 -7.07
C THR A 180 -23.30 -22.60 -6.53
N ASN A 181 -23.03 -22.46 -5.24
CA ASN A 181 -21.99 -23.24 -4.58
C ASN A 181 -22.30 -24.73 -4.69
N CYS A 182 -21.30 -25.55 -5.01
CA CYS A 182 -21.46 -26.99 -5.12
C CYS A 182 -21.79 -27.58 -3.75
N HIS A 183 -23.01 -28.09 -3.58
CA HIS A 183 -23.50 -28.70 -2.33
C HIS A 183 -22.64 -29.86 -1.81
N ASN A 184 -21.88 -30.54 -2.68
CA ASN A 184 -21.05 -31.69 -2.29
C ASN A 184 -19.69 -31.30 -1.71
N CYS A 185 -19.21 -30.08 -1.98
CA CYS A 185 -17.96 -29.57 -1.44
C CYS A 185 -18.11 -28.22 -0.74
N GLU A 186 -19.34 -27.71 -0.57
CA GLU A 186 -19.65 -26.43 0.06
C GLU A 186 -18.82 -25.26 -0.49
N GLY A 187 -18.61 -25.21 -1.81
CA GLY A 187 -17.77 -24.17 -2.42
C GLY A 187 -16.26 -24.44 -2.38
N SER A 188 -15.79 -25.47 -1.66
CA SER A 188 -14.35 -25.72 -1.49
C SER A 188 -13.65 -26.34 -2.71
N GLY A 189 -14.39 -26.97 -3.63
CA GLY A 189 -13.83 -27.72 -4.76
C GLY A 189 -13.23 -29.09 -4.38
N ILE A 190 -13.18 -29.44 -3.10
CA ILE A 190 -12.61 -30.68 -2.59
C ILE A 190 -13.70 -31.55 -1.97
N ALA A 191 -13.66 -32.85 -2.27
CA ALA A 191 -14.36 -33.88 -1.52
C ALA A 191 -13.38 -34.57 -0.54
N ASN A 192 -13.64 -34.43 0.76
CA ASN A 192 -12.88 -35.13 1.81
C ASN A 192 -13.49 -36.52 2.03
N LYS A 193 -12.69 -37.59 1.85
CA LYS A 193 -13.11 -38.98 2.08
C LYS A 193 -13.24 -39.36 3.56
N ARG A 194 -13.07 -38.41 4.49
CA ARG A 194 -13.19 -38.54 5.96
C ARG A 194 -12.61 -39.87 6.48
N ASN A 195 -11.31 -40.06 6.27
CA ASN A 195 -10.61 -41.22 6.82
C ASN A 195 -10.12 -40.92 8.25
N SER A 196 -10.83 -41.46 9.24
CA SER A 196 -10.50 -41.30 10.67
C SER A 196 -9.14 -41.92 11.05
N LYS A 197 -8.59 -42.83 10.24
CA LYS A 197 -7.27 -43.45 10.45
C LYS A 197 -6.11 -42.66 9.84
N CYS A 198 -6.33 -41.44 9.38
CA CYS A 198 -5.26 -40.62 8.81
C CYS A 198 -4.42 -39.96 9.91
N ASP A 199 -3.12 -40.23 9.92
CA ASP A 199 -2.18 -39.71 10.94
C ASP A 199 -2.06 -38.17 10.94
N GLU A 200 -2.23 -37.53 9.77
CA GLU A 200 -2.04 -36.08 9.60
C GLU A 200 -3.29 -35.29 10.00
N CYS A 201 -4.48 -35.67 9.50
CA CYS A 201 -5.70 -34.88 9.67
C CYS A 201 -6.75 -35.53 10.58
N LYS A 202 -6.54 -36.78 11.01
CA LYS A 202 -7.46 -37.54 11.86
C LYS A 202 -8.93 -37.50 11.39
N GLY A 203 -9.14 -37.44 10.08
CA GLY A 203 -10.46 -37.37 9.45
C GLY A 203 -10.98 -35.95 9.12
N ASN A 204 -10.35 -34.89 9.63
CA ASN A 204 -10.82 -33.50 9.45
C ASN A 204 -10.51 -32.92 8.06
N GLY A 205 -9.62 -33.53 7.28
CA GLY A 205 -9.24 -33.04 5.94
C GLY A 205 -8.31 -31.82 5.95
N VAL A 206 -8.07 -31.22 7.11
CA VAL A 206 -7.09 -30.15 7.35
C VAL A 206 -6.28 -30.45 8.61
N TYR A 207 -5.06 -29.92 8.69
CA TYR A 207 -4.20 -30.01 9.86
C TYR A 207 -3.38 -28.73 10.01
N GLU A 208 -2.94 -28.44 11.22
CA GLU A 208 -2.10 -27.27 11.52
C GLU A 208 -0.64 -27.67 11.62
N VAL A 209 0.23 -26.86 11.02
CA VAL A 209 1.69 -27.01 11.12
C VAL A 209 2.25 -25.74 11.72
N GLU A 210 3.09 -25.91 12.74
CA GLU A 210 3.88 -24.83 13.32
C GLU A 210 5.15 -24.65 12.50
N ASN A 211 5.36 -23.42 12.03
CA ASN A 211 6.55 -23.01 11.30
C ASN A 211 7.24 -21.88 12.05
N ILE A 212 8.57 -21.92 12.11
CA ILE A 212 9.38 -20.85 12.69
C ILE A 212 9.95 -20.03 11.53
N VAL A 213 9.70 -18.72 11.54
CA VAL A 213 10.28 -17.76 10.59
C VAL A 213 11.13 -16.74 11.34
N ASN A 214 12.21 -16.27 10.72
CA ASN A 214 13.03 -15.22 11.30
C ASN A 214 12.53 -13.85 10.84
N LEU A 215 12.13 -13.00 11.79
CA LEU A 215 11.85 -11.60 11.53
C LEU A 215 13.12 -10.77 11.80
N ILE A 216 13.71 -10.27 10.73
CA ILE A 216 14.89 -9.40 10.77
C ILE A 216 14.49 -8.02 10.26
N MET A 217 14.56 -7.02 11.13
CA MET A 217 14.33 -5.61 10.79
C MET A 217 15.55 -4.77 11.20
N PRO A 218 16.07 -3.92 10.30
CA PRO A 218 17.19 -3.04 10.62
C PRO A 218 16.80 -1.98 11.65
N LYS A 219 17.80 -1.39 12.30
CA LYS A 219 17.58 -0.25 13.21
C LYS A 219 16.92 0.91 12.48
N GLY A 220 15.93 1.53 13.11
CA GLY A 220 15.24 2.70 12.56
C GLY A 220 14.32 2.38 11.40
N PHE A 221 13.87 1.12 11.28
CA PHE A 221 12.91 0.76 10.24
C PHE A 221 11.62 1.56 10.40
N ASP A 222 11.12 2.08 9.27
CA ASP A 222 9.86 2.83 9.21
C ASP A 222 8.84 2.12 8.28
N THR A 223 9.15 0.90 7.87
CA THR A 223 8.25 0.07 7.06
C THR A 223 7.07 -0.39 7.91
N ASN A 224 5.87 -0.22 7.38
CA ASN A 224 4.64 -0.64 8.07
C ASN A 224 4.33 -2.14 7.97
N HIS A 225 5.04 -2.90 7.13
CA HIS A 225 4.82 -4.33 6.98
C HIS A 225 6.04 -5.11 6.49
N THR A 226 6.00 -6.43 6.65
CA THR A 226 6.94 -7.40 6.08
C THR A 226 6.17 -8.59 5.49
N VAL A 227 6.70 -9.19 4.43
CA VAL A 227 6.06 -10.29 3.71
C VAL A 227 6.86 -11.59 3.88
N PHE A 228 6.17 -12.65 4.31
CA PHE A 228 6.68 -14.02 4.36
C PHE A 228 6.01 -14.84 3.25
N ASN A 229 6.80 -15.21 2.24
CA ASN A 229 6.30 -15.90 1.06
C ASN A 229 5.86 -17.34 1.37
N GLY A 230 4.67 -17.73 0.92
CA GLY A 230 4.15 -19.09 1.08
C GLY A 230 3.58 -19.44 2.47
N TYR A 231 3.56 -18.48 3.40
CA TYR A 231 3.02 -18.65 4.77
C TYR A 231 1.56 -18.18 4.92
N GLY A 232 0.91 -17.77 3.83
CA GLY A 232 -0.49 -17.36 3.80
C GLY A 232 -1.46 -18.53 3.65
N GLU A 233 -2.56 -18.33 2.93
CA GLU A 233 -3.53 -19.41 2.68
C GLU A 233 -2.86 -20.53 1.88
N GLN A 234 -3.13 -21.78 2.27
CA GLN A 234 -2.48 -22.93 1.67
C GLN A 234 -3.32 -23.52 0.54
N PRO A 235 -2.66 -24.09 -0.48
CA PRO A 235 -3.35 -24.64 -1.63
C PRO A 235 -4.20 -25.84 -1.26
N LYS A 236 -5.41 -25.82 -1.80
CA LYS A 236 -6.38 -26.91 -1.75
C LYS A 236 -5.95 -28.06 -2.67
N ASN A 237 -5.41 -27.71 -3.84
CA ASN A 237 -4.98 -28.64 -4.88
C ASN A 237 -3.50 -28.43 -5.26
N ASN A 238 -2.85 -29.44 -5.82
CA ASN A 238 -1.42 -29.38 -6.20
C ASN A 238 -1.09 -28.37 -7.32
N LYS A 239 -2.09 -27.87 -8.06
CA LYS A 239 -1.89 -26.87 -9.09
C LYS A 239 -1.70 -25.47 -8.49
N GLN A 240 -2.20 -25.24 -7.27
CA GLN A 240 -2.14 -23.94 -6.63
C GLN A 240 -0.84 -23.73 -5.83
N LYS A 241 -0.28 -22.51 -5.92
CA LYS A 241 0.79 -21.98 -5.09
C LYS A 241 0.21 -21.41 -3.79
N PRO A 242 0.93 -21.50 -2.66
CA PRO A 242 0.50 -20.88 -1.41
C PRO A 242 0.51 -19.35 -1.48
N GLY A 243 -0.40 -18.73 -0.73
CA GLY A 243 -0.42 -17.29 -0.51
C GLY A 243 0.70 -16.85 0.42
N ASN A 244 0.84 -15.53 0.58
CA ASN A 244 1.86 -14.93 1.46
C ASN A 244 1.25 -14.49 2.79
N LEU A 245 2.05 -14.50 3.85
CA LEU A 245 1.71 -13.86 5.11
C LEU A 245 2.30 -12.45 5.13
N ILE A 246 1.46 -11.45 5.36
CA ILE A 246 1.84 -10.05 5.50
C ILE A 246 1.73 -9.72 6.99
N LEU A 247 2.86 -9.49 7.66
CA LEU A 247 2.88 -8.98 9.01
C LEU A 247 2.83 -7.46 8.95
N GLN A 248 1.73 -6.88 9.42
CA GLN A 248 1.56 -5.43 9.52
C GLN A 248 1.99 -4.98 10.92
N PHE A 249 2.93 -4.05 11.00
CA PHE A 249 3.43 -3.55 12.26
C PHE A 249 2.50 -2.48 12.84
N THR A 250 2.23 -2.61 14.14
CA THR A 250 1.48 -1.61 14.91
C THR A 250 2.35 -1.16 16.07
N LEU A 251 2.67 0.13 16.12
CA LEU A 251 3.48 0.69 17.19
C LEU A 251 2.65 0.80 18.47
N CYS A 252 3.16 0.21 19.56
CA CYS A 252 2.59 0.38 20.88
C CYS A 252 2.92 1.75 21.46
N ASP A 253 1.98 2.29 22.25
CA ASP A 253 2.21 3.50 23.03
C ASP A 253 3.35 3.28 24.03
N HIS A 254 4.29 4.21 24.04
CA HIS A 254 5.42 4.18 24.97
C HIS A 254 5.18 5.11 26.15
N LYS A 255 5.62 4.70 27.35
CA LYS A 255 5.31 5.40 28.62
C LYS A 255 5.90 6.80 28.69
N LEU A 256 7.10 6.98 28.14
CA LEU A 256 7.89 8.21 28.29
C LEU A 256 7.99 9.04 27.01
N PHE A 257 7.83 8.40 25.84
CA PHE A 257 8.20 8.99 24.56
C PHE A 257 7.05 8.87 23.56
N ILE A 258 6.86 9.92 22.78
CA ILE A 258 5.94 9.94 21.66
C ILE A 258 6.78 10.03 20.38
N LYS A 259 6.64 9.08 19.46
CA LYS A 259 7.34 9.10 18.17
C LYS A 259 6.76 10.21 17.30
N ASN A 260 7.63 11.07 16.76
CA ASN A 260 7.30 12.04 15.73
C ASN A 260 8.29 11.90 14.57
N GLY A 261 7.94 11.09 13.57
CA GLY A 261 8.88 10.69 12.52
C GLY A 261 10.06 9.89 13.11
N ASN A 262 11.27 10.45 13.00
CA ASN A 262 12.49 9.92 13.62
C ASN A 262 12.85 10.64 14.94
N ASP A 263 12.11 11.69 15.29
CA ASP A 263 12.31 12.42 16.54
C ASP A 263 11.44 11.83 17.65
N LEU A 264 11.83 12.08 18.90
CA LEU A 264 11.12 11.62 20.09
C LEU A 264 10.67 12.82 20.91
N ILE A 265 9.39 12.89 21.24
CA ILE A 265 8.85 13.91 22.13
C ILE A 265 8.81 13.34 23.54
N TYR A 266 9.46 14.03 24.48
CA TYR A 266 9.45 13.72 25.91
C TYR A 266 8.73 14.84 26.66
N LYS A 267 7.65 14.49 27.35
CA LYS A 267 6.88 15.46 28.14
C LYS A 267 7.33 15.39 29.58
N TYR A 268 7.75 16.53 30.13
CA TYR A 268 8.21 16.62 31.52
C TYR A 268 7.52 17.75 32.25
N THR A 269 7.11 17.50 33.49
CA THR A 269 6.44 18.49 34.32
C THR A 269 7.42 19.06 35.35
N LEU A 270 7.57 20.39 35.35
CA LEU A 270 8.35 21.15 36.32
C LEU A 270 7.42 21.94 37.24
N THR A 271 7.89 22.24 38.45
CA THR A 271 7.27 23.30 39.26
C THR A 271 7.70 24.68 38.76
N LEU A 272 6.96 25.73 39.14
CA LEU A 272 7.34 27.11 38.83
C LEU A 272 8.77 27.44 39.30
N THR A 273 9.14 27.03 40.52
CA THR A 273 10.49 27.29 41.05
C THR A 273 11.58 26.57 40.24
N GLU A 274 11.33 25.32 39.86
CA GLU A 274 12.24 24.52 39.03
C GLU A 274 12.39 25.08 37.62
N SER A 275 11.36 25.70 37.06
CA SER A 275 11.41 26.36 35.74
C SER A 275 12.28 27.63 35.73
N ILE A 276 12.47 28.29 36.87
CA ILE A 276 13.23 29.54 36.99
C ILE A 276 14.68 29.26 37.40
N VAL A 277 14.87 28.48 38.46
CA VAL A 277 16.21 28.21 39.04
C VAL A 277 16.94 27.10 38.29
N GLY A 278 16.18 26.19 37.69
CA GLY A 278 16.69 25.00 37.04
C GLY A 278 16.67 23.76 37.95
N LYS A 279 16.66 22.58 37.32
CA LYS A 279 16.60 21.26 37.92
C LYS A 279 17.45 20.30 37.10
N SER A 280 18.15 19.41 37.78
CA SER A 280 18.79 18.26 37.12
C SER A 280 17.77 17.16 36.91
N ILE A 281 17.45 16.88 35.65
CA ILE A 281 16.55 15.80 35.23
C ILE A 281 17.37 14.63 34.69
N VAL A 282 16.90 13.42 34.98
CA VAL A 282 17.47 12.18 34.43
C VAL A 282 16.39 11.53 33.56
N ILE A 283 16.67 11.40 32.27
CA ILE A 283 15.76 10.82 31.29
C ILE A 283 16.27 9.42 30.96
N GLU A 284 15.42 8.41 31.17
CA GLU A 284 15.67 7.03 30.76
C GLU A 284 15.45 6.91 29.25
N TYR A 285 16.54 6.87 28.49
CA TYR A 285 16.57 6.79 27.04
C TYR A 285 16.97 5.38 26.62
N PHE A 286 15.98 4.49 26.54
CA PHE A 286 16.18 3.07 26.24
C PHE A 286 17.22 2.45 27.21
N ASP A 287 18.37 2.02 26.71
CA ASP A 287 19.45 1.41 27.50
C ASP A 287 20.39 2.44 28.16
N GLU A 288 20.20 3.74 27.91
CA GLU A 288 21.06 4.82 28.40
C GLU A 288 20.30 5.81 29.29
N GLN A 289 21.02 6.51 30.18
CA GLN A 289 20.47 7.61 30.96
C GLN A 289 21.07 8.94 30.51
N ILE A 290 20.20 9.90 30.20
CA ILE A 290 20.60 11.25 29.81
C ILE A 290 20.36 12.18 30.99
N LYS A 291 21.44 12.78 31.52
CA LYS A 291 21.36 13.79 32.57
C LYS A 291 21.39 15.18 31.95
N ILE A 292 20.42 16.01 32.31
CA ILE A 292 20.26 17.37 31.76
C ILE A 292 20.01 18.31 32.92
N ASN A 293 20.73 19.42 32.97
CA ASN A 293 20.40 20.50 33.88
C ASN A 293 19.61 21.56 33.12
N THR A 294 18.38 21.86 33.55
CA THR A 294 17.52 22.83 32.86
C THR A 294 18.01 24.27 33.00
N ASN A 295 18.92 24.56 33.95
CA ASN A 295 19.51 25.89 34.11
C ASN A 295 20.22 26.40 32.83
N GLN A 296 20.74 25.50 32.00
CA GLN A 296 21.43 25.84 30.76
C GLN A 296 20.50 26.46 29.71
N PHE A 297 19.17 26.31 29.89
CA PHE A 297 18.17 26.89 29.01
C PHE A 297 17.65 28.25 29.50
N GLY A 298 18.08 28.71 30.68
CA GLY A 298 17.51 29.86 31.36
C GLY A 298 16.11 29.56 31.91
N ILE A 299 15.26 30.59 31.97
CA ILE A 299 13.87 30.42 32.40
C ILE A 299 13.11 29.60 31.36
N ILE A 300 12.55 28.48 31.80
CA ILE A 300 11.83 27.56 30.91
C ILE A 300 10.49 28.16 30.52
N ASN A 301 10.33 28.42 29.22
CA ASN A 301 9.06 28.76 28.60
C ASN A 301 8.32 27.48 28.16
N PRO A 302 7.06 27.25 28.63
CA PRO A 302 6.29 26.05 28.30
C PRO A 302 5.78 26.02 26.85
N SER A 303 5.73 27.15 26.14
CA SER A 303 5.36 27.20 24.71
C SER A 303 6.55 26.92 23.78
N LYS A 304 7.77 26.81 24.31
CA LYS A 304 8.99 26.57 23.53
C LYS A 304 9.37 25.09 23.58
N GLN A 305 9.86 24.58 22.46
CA GLN A 305 10.44 23.24 22.36
C GLN A 305 11.95 23.28 22.59
N TYR A 306 12.46 22.34 23.40
CA TYR A 306 13.88 22.23 23.71
C TYR A 306 14.45 20.98 23.06
N ILE A 307 15.45 21.15 22.19
CA ILE A 307 15.94 20.06 21.34
C ILE A 307 17.28 19.55 21.85
N ILE A 308 17.36 18.24 22.11
CA ILE A 308 18.61 17.51 22.30
C ILE A 308 18.95 16.81 20.99
N LYS A 309 20.06 17.22 20.39
CA LYS A 309 20.52 16.69 19.11
C LYS A 309 20.93 15.23 19.22
N ASN A 310 20.66 14.43 18.18
CA ASN A 310 21.10 13.03 18.06
C ASN A 310 20.58 12.07 19.15
N ARG A 311 19.47 12.42 19.81
CA ARG A 311 18.82 11.61 20.86
C ARG A 311 17.41 11.12 20.49
N GLY A 312 17.09 11.08 19.20
CA GLY A 312 15.86 10.47 18.66
C GLY A 312 16.05 9.01 18.23
N LEU A 313 15.20 8.52 17.34
CA LEU A 313 15.33 7.20 16.74
C LEU A 313 16.45 7.19 15.67
N PRO A 314 17.13 6.05 15.45
CA PRO A 314 18.04 5.88 14.33
C PRO A 314 17.31 6.04 13.00
N ILE A 315 17.98 6.59 12.00
CA ILE A 315 17.44 6.72 10.65
C ILE A 315 17.94 5.53 9.82
N ALA A 316 17.01 4.77 9.25
CA ALA A 316 17.32 3.58 8.45
C ALA A 316 18.41 3.84 7.40
N ASN A 317 19.32 2.88 7.25
CA ASN A 317 20.44 2.92 6.30
C ASN A 317 21.43 4.09 6.50
N THR A 318 21.44 4.73 7.67
CA THR A 318 22.40 5.78 8.00
C THR A 318 22.95 5.61 9.42
N ASN A 319 24.07 6.27 9.71
CA ASN A 319 24.62 6.35 11.08
C ASN A 319 24.04 7.53 11.88
N LYS A 320 23.04 8.24 11.35
CA LYS A 320 22.44 9.40 12.00
C LYS A 320 21.24 8.98 12.86
N LYS A 321 20.98 9.78 13.89
CA LYS A 321 19.79 9.68 14.73
C LYS A 321 18.98 10.96 14.59
N GLY A 322 17.67 10.87 14.81
CA GLY A 322 16.82 12.04 15.03
C GLY A 322 17.17 12.75 16.33
N ASN A 323 16.31 13.67 16.72
CA ASN A 323 16.47 14.49 17.92
C ASN A 323 15.44 14.10 18.99
N MET A 324 15.74 14.44 20.23
CA MET A 324 14.76 14.42 21.31
C MET A 324 14.24 15.84 21.51
N ILE A 325 12.93 15.99 21.52
CA ILE A 325 12.22 17.25 21.78
C ILE A 325 11.63 17.14 23.17
N ILE A 326 12.08 18.00 24.09
CA ILE A 326 11.50 18.10 25.42
C ILE A 326 10.44 19.19 25.41
N GLU A 327 9.24 18.82 25.84
CA GLU A 327 8.12 19.72 26.09
C GLU A 327 7.90 19.83 27.59
N PHE A 328 8.11 21.03 28.13
CA PHE A 328 7.94 21.28 29.56
C PHE A 328 6.53 21.78 29.86
N SER A 329 5.85 21.11 30.79
CA SER A 329 4.63 21.60 31.42
C SER A 329 4.98 22.21 32.79
N ILE A 330 4.43 23.39 33.11
CA ILE A 330 4.69 24.03 34.41
C ILE A 330 3.48 23.84 35.32
N THR A 331 3.71 23.28 36.50
CA THR A 331 2.74 23.24 37.60
C THR A 331 2.93 24.47 38.48
N TYR A 332 1.90 25.30 38.55
CA TYR A 332 1.91 26.53 39.34
C TYR A 332 1.46 26.24 40.78
N PRO A 333 2.24 26.67 41.79
CA PRO A 333 1.83 26.54 43.19
C PRO A 333 0.67 27.48 43.51
N LYS A 334 -0.10 27.15 44.56
CA LYS A 334 -1.05 28.09 45.15
C LYS A 334 -0.28 29.04 46.07
N LEU A 335 -0.55 30.34 45.95
CA LEU A 335 0.07 31.36 46.79
C LEU A 335 -0.76 31.58 48.06
N ASN A 336 -0.06 31.75 49.19
CA ASN A 336 -0.66 32.19 50.44
C ASN A 336 -0.60 33.73 50.50
N ASN A 337 -1.70 34.38 50.88
CA ASN A 337 -1.82 35.83 50.84
C ASN A 337 -0.79 36.57 51.72
N GLU A 338 -0.33 35.94 52.80
CA GLU A 338 0.65 36.52 53.73
C GLU A 338 2.05 36.68 53.11
N SER A 339 2.41 35.83 52.15
CA SER A 339 3.76 35.78 51.55
C SER A 339 3.89 36.65 50.28
N ILE A 340 2.79 37.22 49.79
CA ILE A 340 2.75 37.99 48.54
C ILE A 340 3.66 39.23 48.56
N PRO A 341 3.70 40.05 49.64
CA PRO A 341 4.50 41.28 49.65
C PRO A 341 5.99 40.99 49.50
N GLU A 342 6.50 40.02 50.29
CA GLU A 342 7.90 39.61 50.27
C GLU A 342 8.30 39.01 48.92
N LEU A 343 7.46 38.13 48.37
CA LEU A 343 7.70 37.54 47.05
C LEU A 343 7.74 38.61 45.95
N THR A 344 6.85 39.61 46.00
CA THR A 344 6.82 40.68 45.01
C THR A 344 8.10 41.51 45.03
N GLU A 345 8.59 41.86 46.23
CA GLU A 345 9.84 42.59 46.36
C GLU A 345 11.05 41.78 45.85
N MET A 346 11.10 40.48 46.19
CA MET A 346 12.19 39.61 45.74
C MET A 346 12.19 39.42 44.22
N LEU A 347 11.03 39.21 43.59
CA LEU A 347 10.94 39.00 42.15
C LEU A 347 11.28 40.28 41.37
N ASN A 348 10.83 41.46 41.84
CA ASN A 348 11.16 42.74 41.21
C ASN A 348 12.65 43.09 41.26
N LYS A 349 13.37 42.67 42.31
CA LYS A 349 14.83 42.82 42.38
C LYS A 349 15.58 41.84 41.49
N SER A 350 15.00 40.65 41.26
CA SER A 350 15.70 39.52 40.63
C SER A 350 15.45 39.40 39.13
N PHE A 351 14.32 39.88 38.62
CA PHE A 351 13.98 39.84 37.20
C PHE A 351 14.19 41.19 36.51
N VAL A 352 14.75 41.14 35.31
CA VAL A 352 14.90 42.29 34.42
C VAL A 352 14.09 41.97 33.16
N TYR A 353 13.18 42.86 32.79
CA TYR A 353 12.24 42.66 31.67
C TYR A 353 12.74 43.26 30.37
#